data_AF-A0A321LCV2-F1
#
_entry.id   AF-A0A321LCV2-F1
#
_cell.length_a   1.000
_cell.length_b   1.000
_cell.length_c   1.000
_cell.angle_alpha   90.00
_cell.angle_beta   90.00
_cell.angle_gamma   90.00
#
_symmetry.space_group_name_H-M   'P 1'
#
loop_
_entity.id
_entity.type
_entity.pdbx_description
1 polymer ?
#
loop_
_entity_poly.entity_id
_entity_poly.type
_entity_poly.pdbx_seq_one_letter_code
_entity_poly.pdbx_strand_id
1 'polypeptide(L)'
;MPEHHEQWSALVKTILRTPEFKRAPLRTELLRYLFERLHKPQGVSRKIIATEVFKSTQYDEGAVGERCLDLRNALKEYAESGPGQVQKWRCELPPAVPSEGYRLHFINRVAAPGATGAFWQAHLSPARNVLVVYNEPLFYRDGSDQTITRYLDINHDQTQFSRETALQELKSQRPEDHREGLYPSFLYLLSGEVAARDYIEEWFASVAGVKAQARIARRITTAEIAQSSPILVGNLRTNSFMRNILQSAHCEQLAYNLHPEKFGTVAITEATAKELELTAGNRKRSKQKNDLHLETTSDANQDVYGIVTRIPNPYEDEGAITMISSDYTRAVEQIAHTLTSEHRFAGMSSQVGWSPDEPLPPCFQCLFAVRLGPVNMDTEARPAVLLTVRSYGP
;
A
#
# COMPACT_ATOMS: atom_id res chain seq x y z
N MET A 1 -10.74 28.13 3.50
CA MET A 1 -11.70 27.47 2.57
C MET A 1 -11.96 28.23 1.25
N PRO A 2 -11.68 29.54 1.07
CA PRO A 2 -11.67 30.17 -0.27
C PRO A 2 -10.43 29.83 -1.12
N GLU A 3 -9.33 29.43 -0.49
CA GLU A 3 -7.97 29.38 -1.06
C GLU A 3 -7.77 28.41 -2.24
N HIS A 4 -8.69 27.47 -2.46
CA HIS A 4 -8.58 26.49 -3.56
C HIS A 4 -9.70 26.62 -4.61
N HIS A 5 -10.63 27.57 -4.43
CA HIS A 5 -11.79 27.67 -5.31
C HIS A 5 -11.42 27.96 -6.76
N GLU A 6 -10.37 28.75 -7.01
CA GLU A 6 -9.88 29.03 -8.36
C GLU A 6 -9.32 27.77 -9.04
N GLN A 7 -8.55 26.95 -8.30
CA GLN A 7 -7.99 25.69 -8.80
C GLN A 7 -9.09 24.68 -9.10
N TRP A 8 -10.09 24.58 -8.22
CA TRP A 8 -11.26 23.71 -8.43
C TRP A 8 -12.11 24.18 -9.62
N SER A 9 -12.30 25.50 -9.77
CA SER A 9 -13.00 26.09 -10.92
C SER A 9 -12.27 25.81 -12.24
N ALA A 10 -10.94 25.93 -12.25
CA ALA A 10 -10.11 25.58 -13.39
C ALA A 10 -10.24 24.09 -13.74
N LEU A 11 -10.21 23.19 -12.75
CA LEU A 11 -10.44 21.76 -12.95
C LEU A 11 -11.81 21.48 -13.56
N VAL A 12 -12.89 22.02 -12.98
CA VAL A 12 -14.25 21.82 -13.49
C VAL A 12 -14.39 22.34 -14.92
N LYS A 13 -13.80 23.50 -15.25
CA LYS A 13 -13.77 24.01 -16.63
C LYS A 13 -13.05 23.05 -17.57
N THR A 14 -11.97 22.41 -17.13
CA THR A 14 -11.24 21.40 -17.92
C THR A 14 -12.09 20.16 -18.14
N ILE A 15 -12.73 19.62 -17.09
CA ILE A 15 -13.64 18.46 -17.17
C ILE A 15 -14.76 18.74 -18.17
N LEU A 16 -15.40 19.91 -18.08
CA LEU A 16 -16.49 20.31 -18.96
C LEU A 16 -16.09 20.48 -20.44
N ARG A 17 -14.78 20.61 -20.74
CA ARG A 17 -14.27 20.70 -22.12
C ARG A 17 -14.03 19.34 -22.76
N THR A 18 -14.09 18.25 -22.00
CA THR A 18 -13.90 16.90 -22.52
C THR A 18 -15.05 16.49 -23.46
N PRO A 19 -14.80 15.58 -24.43
CA PRO A 19 -15.83 15.13 -25.36
C PRO A 19 -17.05 14.53 -24.65
N GLU A 20 -16.81 13.83 -23.54
CA GLU A 20 -17.83 13.17 -22.74
C GLU A 20 -18.85 14.17 -22.16
N PHE A 21 -18.37 15.25 -21.53
CA PHE A 21 -19.25 16.29 -20.97
C PHE A 21 -19.87 17.19 -22.05
N LYS A 22 -19.15 17.46 -23.14
CA LYS A 22 -19.68 18.24 -24.28
C LYS A 22 -20.90 17.59 -24.94
N ARG A 23 -20.95 16.26 -24.98
CA ARG A 23 -22.05 15.49 -25.61
C ARG A 23 -23.22 15.22 -24.67
N ALA A 24 -23.11 15.56 -23.38
CA ALA A 24 -24.13 15.30 -22.37
C ALA A 24 -24.56 16.60 -21.66
N PRO A 25 -25.51 17.38 -22.22
CA PRO A 25 -25.93 18.67 -21.67
C PRO A 25 -26.44 18.59 -20.22
N LEU A 26 -27.26 17.58 -19.90
CA LEU A 26 -27.83 17.40 -18.58
C LEU A 26 -26.77 17.04 -17.53
N ARG A 27 -25.75 16.27 -17.91
CA ARG A 27 -24.61 15.95 -17.05
C ARG A 27 -23.75 17.18 -16.79
N THR A 28 -23.53 18.00 -17.82
CA THR A 28 -22.84 19.30 -17.72
C THR A 28 -23.58 20.26 -16.80
N GLU A 29 -24.90 20.38 -16.96
CA GLU A 29 -25.75 21.24 -16.12
C GLU A 29 -25.72 20.78 -14.66
N LEU A 30 -25.84 19.47 -14.41
CA LEU A 30 -25.74 18.90 -13.08
C LEU A 30 -24.38 19.20 -12.42
N LEU A 31 -23.26 18.98 -13.12
CA LEU A 31 -21.93 19.25 -12.58
C LEU A 31 -21.75 20.74 -12.22
N ARG A 32 -22.18 21.65 -13.10
CA ARG A 32 -22.14 23.10 -12.85
C ARG A 32 -22.98 23.48 -11.65
N TYR A 33 -24.21 22.98 -11.59
CA TYR A 33 -25.14 23.27 -10.51
C TYR A 33 -24.62 22.80 -9.15
N LEU A 34 -24.06 21.59 -9.08
CA LEU A 34 -23.46 21.09 -7.84
C LEU A 34 -22.20 21.89 -7.45
N PHE A 35 -21.41 22.34 -8.42
CA PHE A 35 -20.21 23.16 -8.17
C PHE A 35 -20.56 24.57 -7.65
N GLU A 36 -21.55 25.23 -8.24
CA GLU A 36 -22.04 26.54 -7.78
C GLU A 36 -22.55 26.51 -6.33
N ARG A 37 -23.06 25.35 -5.89
CA ARG A 37 -23.56 25.12 -4.54
C ARG A 37 -22.56 24.43 -3.61
N LEU A 38 -21.31 24.25 -4.02
CA LEU A 38 -20.28 23.57 -3.24
C LEU A 38 -20.13 24.14 -1.82
N HIS A 39 -20.18 25.47 -1.69
CA HIS A 39 -20.00 26.19 -0.43
C HIS A 39 -21.28 26.33 0.41
N LYS A 40 -22.40 25.76 -0.04
CA LYS A 40 -23.64 25.77 0.74
C LYS A 40 -23.55 24.74 1.87
N PRO A 41 -24.07 25.04 3.07
CA PRO A 41 -23.95 24.18 4.25
C PRO A 41 -24.65 22.82 4.08
N GLN A 42 -25.70 22.76 3.26
CA GLN A 42 -26.38 21.52 2.89
C GLN A 42 -26.03 21.11 1.47
N GLY A 43 -25.93 19.81 1.21
CA GLY A 43 -25.87 19.28 -0.14
C GLY A 43 -27.22 19.38 -0.85
N VAL A 44 -27.26 18.94 -2.10
CA VAL A 44 -28.42 19.09 -2.96
C VAL A 44 -29.27 17.82 -2.94
N SER A 45 -30.53 17.93 -2.52
CA SER A 45 -31.45 16.79 -2.50
C SER A 45 -31.86 16.35 -3.91
N ARG A 46 -32.28 15.09 -4.05
CA ARG A 46 -32.81 14.57 -5.33
C ARG A 46 -33.98 15.39 -5.86
N LYS A 47 -34.87 15.83 -4.96
CA LYS A 47 -36.01 16.68 -5.31
C LYS A 47 -35.56 17.99 -5.94
N ILE A 48 -34.58 18.66 -5.33
CA ILE A 48 -34.02 19.92 -5.86
C ILE A 48 -33.36 19.68 -7.22
N ILE A 49 -32.59 18.61 -7.38
CA ILE A 49 -31.98 18.26 -8.66
C ILE A 49 -33.05 18.05 -9.74
N ALA A 50 -34.11 17.29 -9.44
CA ALA A 50 -35.20 17.05 -10.37
C ALA A 50 -35.88 18.34 -10.82
N THR A 51 -36.17 19.25 -9.88
CA THR A 51 -36.93 20.47 -10.16
C THR A 51 -36.09 21.58 -10.77
N GLU A 52 -34.88 21.80 -10.27
CA GLU A 52 -34.05 22.94 -10.65
C GLU A 52 -33.08 22.64 -11.80
N VAL A 53 -32.55 21.40 -11.87
CA VAL A 53 -31.61 21.01 -12.94
C VAL A 53 -32.35 20.34 -14.09
N PHE A 54 -33.14 19.30 -13.80
CA PHE A 54 -33.79 18.53 -14.86
C PHE A 54 -35.14 19.10 -15.28
N LYS A 55 -35.67 20.09 -14.54
CA LYS A 55 -36.96 20.74 -14.79
C LYS A 55 -38.10 19.72 -15.01
N SER A 56 -38.03 18.60 -14.28
CA SER A 56 -38.98 17.51 -14.42
C SER A 56 -40.33 17.90 -13.82
N THR A 57 -41.41 17.69 -14.57
CA THR A 57 -42.78 17.94 -14.12
C THR A 57 -43.29 16.87 -13.15
N GLN A 58 -42.70 15.67 -13.20
CA GLN A 58 -42.95 14.57 -12.26
C GLN A 58 -41.63 14.19 -11.57
N TYR A 59 -41.65 14.13 -10.24
CA TYR A 59 -40.49 13.72 -9.46
C TYR A 59 -40.36 12.20 -9.51
N ASP A 60 -39.30 11.73 -10.19
CA ASP A 60 -38.86 10.34 -10.19
C ASP A 60 -37.50 10.27 -9.48
N GLU A 61 -37.48 9.66 -8.30
CA GLU A 61 -36.28 9.51 -7.50
C GLU A 61 -35.23 8.60 -8.15
N GLY A 62 -35.69 7.53 -8.83
CA GLY A 62 -34.82 6.57 -9.50
C GLY A 62 -34.09 7.22 -10.66
N ALA A 63 -34.81 7.97 -11.49
CA ALA A 63 -34.22 8.68 -12.63
C ALA A 63 -33.15 9.71 -12.22
N VAL A 64 -33.35 10.42 -11.10
CA VAL A 64 -32.33 11.33 -10.55
C VAL A 64 -31.12 10.54 -10.03
N GLY A 65 -31.37 9.43 -9.32
CA GLY A 65 -30.33 8.53 -8.83
C GLY A 65 -29.43 8.02 -9.95
N GLU A 66 -30.01 7.54 -11.05
CA GLU A 66 -29.28 7.07 -12.24
C GLU A 66 -28.44 8.17 -12.86
N ARG A 67 -28.96 9.40 -12.98
CA ARG A 67 -28.20 10.54 -13.53
C ARG A 67 -27.05 10.98 -12.63
N CYS A 68 -27.23 10.93 -11.32
CA CYS A 68 -26.14 11.17 -10.38
C CYS A 68 -25.08 10.05 -10.43
N LEU A 69 -25.49 8.80 -10.64
CA LEU A 69 -24.57 7.68 -10.88
C LEU A 69 -23.81 7.86 -12.19
N ASP A 70 -24.48 8.30 -13.26
CA ASP A 70 -23.87 8.61 -14.54
C ASP A 70 -22.81 9.73 -14.42
N LEU A 71 -23.13 10.82 -13.71
CA LEU A 71 -22.15 11.87 -13.41
C LEU A 71 -20.97 11.33 -12.58
N ARG A 72 -21.23 10.49 -11.56
CA ARG A 72 -20.17 9.87 -10.76
C ARG A 72 -19.22 9.04 -11.63
N ASN A 73 -19.76 8.22 -12.53
CA ASN A 73 -18.97 7.38 -13.42
C ASN A 73 -18.13 8.22 -14.38
N ALA A 74 -18.71 9.27 -14.97
CA ALA A 74 -18.00 10.19 -15.85
C ALA A 74 -16.84 10.93 -15.15
N LEU A 75 -17.06 11.37 -13.90
CA LEU A 75 -16.00 11.99 -13.10
C LEU A 75 -14.87 10.99 -12.78
N LYS A 76 -15.23 9.74 -12.50
CA LYS A 76 -14.27 8.65 -12.28
C LYS A 76 -13.46 8.34 -13.54
N GLU A 77 -14.12 8.21 -14.69
CA GLU A 77 -13.49 7.96 -16.00
C GLU A 77 -12.53 9.09 -16.37
N TYR A 78 -12.94 10.35 -16.19
CA TYR A 78 -12.04 11.48 -16.37
C TYR A 78 -10.82 11.39 -15.44
N ALA A 79 -11.02 11.14 -14.14
CA ALA A 79 -9.94 11.04 -13.16
C ALA A 79 -8.94 9.91 -13.47
N GLU A 80 -9.42 8.80 -14.06
CA GLU A 80 -8.59 7.68 -14.50
C GLU A 80 -7.95 7.89 -15.88
N SER A 81 -8.40 8.87 -16.67
CA SER A 81 -7.79 9.24 -17.96
C SER A 81 -6.42 9.90 -17.80
N GLY A 82 -5.55 9.81 -18.82
CA GLY A 82 -4.24 10.47 -18.80
C GLY A 82 -4.28 11.95 -18.38
N PRO A 83 -5.15 12.80 -18.98
CA PRO A 83 -5.29 14.19 -18.57
C PRO A 83 -5.79 14.41 -17.13
N GLY A 84 -6.60 13.49 -16.60
CA GLY A 84 -7.09 13.56 -15.21
C GLY A 84 -6.04 13.11 -14.20
N GLN A 85 -5.21 12.11 -14.54
CA GLN A 85 -4.17 11.58 -13.68
C GLN A 85 -3.04 12.59 -13.40
N VAL A 86 -2.85 13.60 -14.24
CA VAL A 86 -1.86 14.67 -14.03
C VAL A 86 -2.41 15.87 -13.26
N GLN A 87 -3.70 15.88 -12.93
CA GLN A 87 -4.29 16.98 -12.16
C GLN A 87 -3.93 16.85 -10.67
N LYS A 88 -3.60 17.98 -10.05
CA LYS A 88 -3.43 18.08 -8.58
C LYS A 88 -4.70 17.67 -7.83
N TRP A 89 -5.87 18.04 -8.36
CA TRP A 89 -7.16 17.82 -7.72
C TRP A 89 -7.97 16.78 -8.48
N ARG A 90 -8.66 15.91 -7.76
CA ARG A 90 -9.70 15.02 -8.28
C ARG A 90 -11.06 15.55 -7.84
N CYS A 91 -11.98 15.70 -8.78
CA CYS A 91 -13.38 16.01 -8.49
C CYS A 91 -14.18 14.71 -8.51
N GLU A 92 -15.01 14.49 -7.48
CA GLU A 92 -15.87 13.31 -7.42
C GLU A 92 -17.24 13.62 -6.82
N LEU A 93 -18.19 12.73 -7.11
CA LEU A 93 -19.55 12.79 -6.58
C LEU A 93 -19.84 11.52 -5.75
N PRO A 94 -19.68 11.56 -4.42
CA PRO A 94 -20.05 10.43 -3.54
C PRO A 94 -21.55 10.07 -3.63
N PRO A 95 -21.96 8.92 -3.08
CA PRO A 95 -23.35 8.65 -2.73
C PRO A 95 -23.95 9.78 -1.91
N ALA A 96 -25.25 10.06 -2.12
CA ALA A 96 -25.94 11.02 -1.29
C ALA A 96 -25.97 10.53 0.15
N VAL A 97 -25.55 11.38 1.08
CA VAL A 97 -25.69 11.11 2.50
C VAL A 97 -27.16 11.36 2.88
N PRO A 98 -27.82 10.43 3.61
CA PRO A 98 -29.18 10.65 4.08
C PRO A 98 -29.29 11.99 4.80
N SER A 99 -30.34 12.77 4.50
CA SER A 99 -30.59 14.14 5.00
C SER A 99 -29.66 15.26 4.51
N GLU A 100 -28.48 14.96 3.96
CA GLU A 100 -27.53 15.97 3.46
C GLU A 100 -27.54 16.12 1.94
N GLY A 101 -27.93 15.09 1.19
CA GLY A 101 -28.02 15.11 -0.27
C GLY A 101 -26.67 14.92 -0.99
N TYR A 102 -26.60 15.36 -2.24
CA TYR A 102 -25.41 15.25 -3.10
C TYR A 102 -24.51 16.47 -2.98
N ARG A 103 -23.19 16.25 -2.84
CA ARG A 103 -22.17 17.30 -2.83
C ARG A 103 -20.93 16.81 -3.57
N LEU A 104 -20.29 17.70 -4.33
CA LEU A 104 -19.00 17.38 -4.95
C LEU A 104 -17.90 17.42 -3.91
N HIS A 105 -16.98 16.47 -3.98
CA HIS A 105 -15.76 16.46 -3.17
C HIS A 105 -14.54 16.70 -4.07
N PHE A 106 -13.56 17.41 -3.52
CA PHE A 106 -12.28 17.68 -4.19
C PHE A 106 -11.14 17.09 -3.35
N ILE A 107 -10.45 16.12 -3.91
CA ILE A 107 -9.35 15.40 -3.25
C ILE A 107 -8.02 15.94 -3.80
N ASN A 108 -7.09 16.29 -2.92
CA ASN A 108 -5.74 16.71 -3.30
C ASN A 108 -4.86 15.45 -3.48
N ARG A 109 -4.49 15.16 -4.73
CA ARG A 109 -3.75 13.93 -5.10
C ARG A 109 -2.26 14.02 -4.82
N VAL A 110 -1.73 15.23 -4.60
CA VAL A 110 -0.31 15.46 -4.30
C VAL A 110 -0.07 15.79 -2.84
N ALA A 111 -1.12 15.92 -2.03
CA ALA A 111 -1.00 16.07 -0.58
C ALA A 111 -2.25 15.54 0.10
N ALA A 112 -2.18 14.29 0.56
CA ALA A 112 -3.23 13.67 1.36
C ALA A 112 -3.21 14.24 2.78
N PRO A 113 -4.38 14.43 3.42
CA PRO A 113 -4.45 14.95 4.78
C PRO A 113 -4.06 13.90 5.83
N GLY A 114 -3.72 14.38 7.03
CA GLY A 114 -3.53 13.54 8.21
C GLY A 114 -2.17 12.84 8.27
N ALA A 115 -1.97 12.07 9.34
CA ALA A 115 -0.72 11.37 9.60
C ALA A 115 -0.43 10.31 8.54
N THR A 116 -1.45 9.59 8.04
CA THR A 116 -1.27 8.65 6.92
C THR A 116 -0.92 9.38 5.63
N GLY A 117 -1.48 10.58 5.42
CA GLY A 117 -1.11 11.45 4.31
C GLY A 117 0.36 11.88 4.36
N ALA A 118 0.83 12.36 5.51
CA ALA A 118 2.24 12.68 5.75
C ALA A 118 3.16 11.47 5.51
N PHE A 119 2.72 10.27 5.94
CA PHE A 119 3.47 9.04 5.67
C PHE A 119 3.54 8.74 4.17
N TRP A 120 2.43 8.69 3.44
CA TRP A 120 2.45 8.30 2.03
C TRP A 120 2.83 9.43 1.06
N GLN A 121 3.08 10.64 1.57
CA GLN A 121 3.42 11.83 0.79
C GLN A 121 4.54 11.61 -0.23
N ALA A 122 5.58 10.85 0.14
CA ALA A 122 6.72 10.53 -0.73
C ALA A 122 6.35 9.69 -1.99
N HIS A 123 5.16 9.05 -1.97
CA HIS A 123 4.61 8.32 -3.12
C HIS A 123 3.63 9.16 -3.95
N LEU A 124 3.20 10.32 -3.43
CA LEU A 124 2.25 11.23 -4.07
C LEU A 124 2.94 12.41 -4.76
N SER A 125 4.14 12.77 -4.31
CA SER A 125 4.93 13.88 -4.85
C SER A 125 6.43 13.52 -4.93
N PRO A 126 7.03 13.51 -6.13
CA PRO A 126 6.41 13.79 -7.43
C PRO A 126 5.38 12.71 -7.81
N ALA A 127 4.36 13.11 -8.58
CA ALA A 127 3.29 12.20 -8.97
C ALA A 127 3.82 11.11 -9.92
N ARG A 128 3.92 9.89 -9.41
CA ARG A 128 4.37 8.70 -10.14
C ARG A 128 3.33 7.58 -10.03
N ASN A 129 3.45 6.57 -10.89
CA ASN A 129 2.62 5.38 -10.78
C ASN A 129 2.95 4.65 -9.48
N VAL A 130 2.01 4.58 -8.55
CA VAL A 130 2.16 3.81 -7.31
C VAL A 130 1.96 2.33 -7.64
N LEU A 131 2.99 1.52 -7.42
CA LEU A 131 2.94 0.08 -7.66
C LEU A 131 3.01 -0.66 -6.32
N VAL A 132 2.04 -1.53 -6.04
CA VAL A 132 2.10 -2.44 -4.89
C VAL A 132 2.59 -3.79 -5.37
N VAL A 133 3.82 -4.14 -4.98
CA VAL A 133 4.48 -5.37 -5.44
C VAL A 133 4.44 -6.42 -4.34
N TYR A 134 3.76 -7.52 -4.63
CA TYR A 134 3.58 -8.66 -3.72
C TYR A 134 4.06 -9.95 -4.37
N ASN A 135 4.13 -11.03 -3.58
CA ASN A 135 4.77 -12.27 -4.02
C ASN A 135 3.76 -13.39 -4.34
N GLU A 136 4.19 -14.27 -5.24
CA GLU A 136 3.55 -15.55 -5.51
C GLU A 136 4.60 -16.63 -5.22
N PRO A 137 4.48 -17.38 -4.11
CA PRO A 137 5.51 -18.32 -3.71
C PRO A 137 5.64 -19.51 -4.65
N LEU A 138 6.86 -20.03 -4.75
CA LEU A 138 7.19 -21.24 -5.47
C LEU A 138 6.77 -22.49 -4.68
N PHE A 139 6.05 -23.38 -5.34
CA PHE A 139 5.71 -24.72 -4.88
C PHE A 139 6.24 -25.76 -5.87
N TYR A 140 6.47 -26.97 -5.40
CA TYR A 140 6.79 -28.12 -6.24
C TYR A 140 5.63 -29.11 -6.17
N ARG A 141 5.06 -29.43 -7.33
CA ARG A 141 4.03 -30.47 -7.47
C ARG A 141 4.69 -31.80 -7.79
N ASP A 142 4.29 -32.83 -7.08
CA ASP A 142 4.61 -34.21 -7.43
C ASP A 142 3.38 -34.86 -8.06
N GLY A 143 3.48 -35.21 -9.34
CA GLY A 143 2.39 -35.84 -10.08
C GLY A 143 2.14 -37.29 -9.69
N SER A 144 3.17 -38.03 -9.23
CA SER A 144 3.00 -39.42 -8.80
C SER A 144 2.32 -39.51 -7.44
N ASP A 145 2.71 -38.60 -6.54
CA ASP A 145 2.26 -38.63 -5.14
C ASP A 145 1.05 -37.72 -4.91
N GLN A 146 0.65 -36.94 -5.92
CA GLN A 146 -0.40 -35.92 -5.84
C GLN A 146 -0.19 -34.91 -4.70
N THR A 147 1.08 -34.60 -4.40
CA THR A 147 1.44 -33.67 -3.33
C THR A 147 1.89 -32.32 -3.89
N ILE A 148 1.76 -31.28 -3.05
CA ILE A 148 2.26 -29.94 -3.33
C ILE A 148 3.08 -29.51 -2.12
N THR A 149 4.37 -29.30 -2.33
CA THR A 149 5.31 -28.95 -1.26
C THR A 149 5.85 -27.55 -1.45
N ARG A 150 5.97 -26.81 -0.35
CA ARG A 150 6.56 -25.47 -0.31
C ARG A 150 7.79 -25.49 0.58
N TYR A 151 8.89 -24.97 0.08
CA TYR A 151 10.12 -24.80 0.84
C TYR A 151 10.27 -23.29 1.17
N LEU A 152 10.49 -22.93 2.45
CA LEU A 152 10.51 -21.52 2.91
C LEU A 152 11.79 -20.78 2.56
N ASP A 153 12.86 -21.53 2.40
CA ASP A 153 14.21 -21.15 2.03
C ASP A 153 14.43 -21.08 0.51
N ILE A 154 13.61 -21.76 -0.28
CA ILE A 154 13.72 -21.79 -1.75
C ILE A 154 12.56 -21.00 -2.36
N ASN A 155 12.87 -19.91 -3.05
CA ASN A 155 11.87 -19.16 -3.80
C ASN A 155 12.52 -18.44 -4.98
N HIS A 156 12.63 -19.15 -6.11
CA HIS A 156 13.16 -18.60 -7.34
C HIS A 156 12.08 -17.73 -8.03
N ASP A 157 12.24 -16.41 -7.94
CA ASP A 157 11.27 -15.43 -8.45
C ASP A 157 11.83 -14.59 -9.63
N GLN A 158 12.91 -15.04 -10.26
CA GLN A 158 13.50 -14.37 -11.41
C GLN A 158 12.66 -14.52 -12.68
N THR A 159 12.76 -13.53 -13.56
CA THR A 159 12.03 -13.45 -14.84
C THR A 159 12.38 -14.57 -15.83
N GLN A 160 13.52 -15.26 -15.67
CA GLN A 160 13.94 -16.41 -16.47
C GLN A 160 13.74 -17.74 -15.72
N PHE A 161 12.53 -17.95 -15.23
CA PHE A 161 12.13 -19.15 -14.51
C PHE A 161 11.99 -20.35 -15.46
N SER A 162 12.77 -21.41 -15.27
CA SER A 162 12.62 -22.70 -15.98
C SER A 162 12.48 -23.84 -14.97
N ARG A 163 11.95 -24.99 -15.44
CA ARG A 163 11.85 -26.18 -14.59
C ARG A 163 13.23 -26.68 -14.17
N GLU A 164 14.17 -26.65 -15.11
CA GLU A 164 15.54 -27.09 -14.93
C GLU A 164 16.25 -26.21 -13.91
N THR A 165 16.11 -24.89 -13.98
CA THR A 165 16.74 -23.98 -13.01
C THR A 165 16.14 -24.16 -11.61
N ALA A 166 14.82 -24.31 -11.50
CA ALA A 166 14.14 -24.55 -10.23
C ALA A 166 14.51 -25.91 -9.60
N LEU A 167 14.69 -26.97 -10.41
CA LEU A 167 15.12 -28.28 -9.94
C LEU A 167 16.60 -28.30 -9.55
N GLN A 168 17.47 -27.60 -10.28
CA GLN A 168 18.88 -27.44 -9.94
C GLN A 168 19.05 -26.73 -8.59
N GLU A 169 18.29 -25.66 -8.35
CA GLU A 169 18.30 -24.96 -7.07
C GLU A 169 17.82 -25.87 -5.92
N LEU A 170 16.72 -26.61 -6.13
CA LEU A 170 16.24 -27.59 -5.16
C LEU A 170 17.29 -28.66 -4.87
N LYS A 171 17.94 -29.20 -5.89
CA LYS A 171 19.01 -30.20 -5.75
C LYS A 171 20.21 -29.66 -4.98
N SER A 172 20.54 -28.39 -5.17
CA SER A 172 21.68 -27.72 -4.52
C SER A 172 21.40 -27.46 -3.03
N GLN A 173 20.22 -26.95 -2.70
CA GLN A 173 19.89 -26.54 -1.33
C GLN A 173 19.28 -27.68 -0.49
N ARG A 174 18.57 -28.62 -1.13
CA ARG A 174 17.87 -29.76 -0.52
C ARG A 174 17.96 -31.02 -1.38
N PRO A 175 19.15 -31.63 -1.48
CA PRO A 175 19.37 -32.81 -2.31
C PRO A 175 18.47 -34.00 -1.93
N GLU A 176 18.08 -34.13 -0.66
CA GLU A 176 17.20 -35.18 -0.13
C GLU A 176 15.75 -35.06 -0.61
N ASP A 177 15.30 -33.85 -0.92
CA ASP A 177 13.94 -33.54 -1.36
C ASP A 177 13.81 -33.51 -2.88
N HIS A 178 14.92 -33.49 -3.60
CA HIS A 178 14.94 -33.43 -5.05
C HIS A 178 14.41 -34.72 -5.68
N ARG A 179 13.45 -34.57 -6.60
CA ARG A 179 13.01 -35.64 -7.50
C ARG A 179 12.85 -35.09 -8.91
N GLU A 180 13.33 -35.83 -9.91
CA GLU A 180 13.19 -35.47 -11.33
C GLU A 180 11.72 -35.27 -11.73
N GLY A 181 10.78 -35.95 -11.09
CA GLY A 181 9.34 -35.83 -11.37
C GLY A 181 8.66 -34.56 -10.86
N LEU A 182 9.35 -33.70 -10.11
CA LEU A 182 8.74 -32.48 -9.57
C LEU A 182 8.52 -31.43 -10.65
N TYR A 183 7.42 -30.70 -10.51
CA TYR A 183 7.04 -29.59 -11.36
C TYR A 183 6.90 -28.32 -10.53
N PRO A 184 7.74 -27.30 -10.76
CA PRO A 184 7.55 -26.03 -10.09
C PRO A 184 6.23 -25.38 -10.51
N SER A 185 5.57 -24.71 -9.58
CA SER A 185 4.28 -24.06 -9.81
C SER A 185 4.05 -22.94 -8.82
N PHE A 186 3.32 -21.93 -9.28
CA PHE A 186 2.93 -20.76 -8.52
C PHE A 186 1.41 -20.79 -8.41
N LEU A 187 0.90 -21.39 -7.33
CA LEU A 187 -0.53 -21.77 -7.22
C LEU A 187 -1.28 -20.97 -6.16
N TYR A 188 -0.56 -20.45 -5.18
CA TYR A 188 -1.13 -19.81 -4.00
C TYR A 188 -0.56 -18.42 -3.81
N LEU A 189 -1.37 -17.56 -3.21
CA LEU A 189 -0.95 -16.26 -2.69
C LEU A 189 -0.93 -16.29 -1.18
N LEU A 190 -0.07 -15.46 -0.59
CA LEU A 190 0.03 -15.32 0.85
C LEU A 190 -1.05 -14.35 1.34
N SER A 191 -2.01 -14.84 2.12
CA SER A 191 -3.20 -14.07 2.50
C SER A 191 -2.88 -12.72 3.14
N GLY A 192 -1.85 -12.66 3.99
CA GLY A 192 -1.45 -11.41 4.63
C GLY A 192 -0.82 -10.39 3.67
N GLU A 193 -0.11 -10.84 2.63
CA GLU A 193 0.39 -9.92 1.58
C GLU A 193 -0.75 -9.42 0.69
N VAL A 194 -1.73 -10.28 0.40
CA VAL A 194 -2.96 -9.90 -0.34
C VAL A 194 -3.76 -8.87 0.44
N ALA A 195 -3.98 -9.09 1.73
CA ALA A 195 -4.69 -8.13 2.58
C ALA A 195 -3.90 -6.82 2.73
N ALA A 196 -2.58 -6.87 2.90
CA ALA A 196 -1.73 -5.67 2.90
C ALA A 196 -1.88 -4.87 1.61
N ARG A 197 -1.84 -5.54 0.45
CA ARG A 197 -2.08 -4.93 -0.86
C ARG A 197 -3.43 -4.23 -0.91
N ASP A 198 -4.49 -4.91 -0.48
CA ASP A 198 -5.85 -4.38 -0.53
C ASP A 198 -6.00 -3.12 0.34
N TYR A 199 -5.45 -3.11 1.56
CA TYR A 199 -5.44 -1.93 2.42
C TYR A 199 -4.71 -0.74 1.80
N ILE A 200 -3.56 -0.99 1.16
CA ILE A 200 -2.76 0.05 0.52
C ILE A 200 -3.50 0.60 -0.71
N GLU A 201 -4.01 -0.27 -1.59
CA GLU A 201 -4.77 0.14 -2.77
C GLU A 201 -6.02 0.94 -2.38
N GLU A 202 -6.76 0.49 -1.37
CA GLU A 202 -7.93 1.20 -0.84
C GLU A 202 -7.56 2.57 -0.30
N TRP A 203 -6.47 2.69 0.48
CA TRP A 203 -6.03 3.98 1.02
C TRP A 203 -5.68 4.96 -0.10
N PHE A 204 -4.87 4.55 -1.08
CA PHE A 204 -4.52 5.43 -2.20
C PHE A 204 -5.77 5.84 -2.99
N ALA A 205 -6.71 4.93 -3.21
CA ALA A 205 -7.92 5.21 -3.98
C ALA A 205 -8.90 6.14 -3.25
N SER A 206 -9.11 5.92 -1.95
CA SER A 206 -10.12 6.60 -1.13
C SER A 206 -9.62 7.90 -0.50
N VAL A 207 -8.38 7.93 -0.03
CA VAL A 207 -7.79 9.08 0.69
C VAL A 207 -7.03 9.99 -0.26
N ALA A 208 -6.11 9.42 -1.05
CA ALA A 208 -5.28 10.20 -1.98
C ALA A 208 -5.96 10.41 -3.35
N GLY A 209 -7.03 9.67 -3.67
CA GLY A 209 -7.67 9.74 -4.98
C GLY A 209 -6.78 9.23 -6.13
N VAL A 210 -5.76 8.41 -5.83
CA VAL A 210 -4.79 7.84 -6.76
C VAL A 210 -5.05 6.34 -6.92
N LYS A 211 -4.98 5.83 -8.15
CA LYS A 211 -5.10 4.40 -8.41
C LYS A 211 -3.72 3.75 -8.30
N ALA A 212 -3.48 3.07 -7.19
CA ALA A 212 -2.33 2.16 -7.07
C ALA A 212 -2.57 0.92 -7.94
N GLN A 213 -1.49 0.32 -8.45
CA GLN A 213 -1.58 -0.91 -9.24
C GLN A 213 -0.84 -2.05 -8.53
N ALA A 214 -1.56 -3.14 -8.28
CA ALA A 214 -0.98 -4.38 -7.84
C ALA A 214 -0.19 -5.09 -8.95
N ARG A 215 0.99 -5.61 -8.60
CA ARG A 215 1.83 -6.45 -9.46
C ARG A 215 2.48 -7.59 -8.67
N ILE A 216 2.62 -8.73 -9.33
CA ILE A 216 3.36 -9.87 -8.79
C ILE A 216 4.84 -9.68 -9.12
N ALA A 217 5.72 -9.78 -8.12
CA ALA A 217 7.16 -9.55 -8.25
C ALA A 217 7.79 -10.28 -9.45
N ARG A 218 7.53 -11.60 -9.61
CA ARG A 218 8.08 -12.39 -10.72
C ARG A 218 7.61 -12.00 -12.13
N ARG A 219 6.61 -11.12 -12.24
CA ARG A 219 5.98 -10.72 -13.51
C ARG A 219 6.27 -9.27 -13.90
N ILE A 220 7.15 -8.60 -13.16
CA ILE A 220 7.54 -7.22 -13.45
C ILE A 220 9.05 -7.11 -13.69
N THR A 221 9.44 -6.06 -14.37
CA THR A 221 10.83 -5.77 -14.72
C THR A 221 11.43 -4.70 -13.81
N THR A 222 12.76 -4.65 -13.73
CA THR A 222 13.47 -3.57 -13.01
C THR A 222 13.17 -2.19 -13.61
N ALA A 223 12.92 -2.09 -14.92
CA ALA A 223 12.54 -0.84 -15.57
C ALA A 223 11.18 -0.32 -15.07
N GLU A 224 10.19 -1.21 -14.87
CA GLU A 224 8.90 -0.83 -14.28
C GLU A 224 9.05 -0.36 -12.84
N ILE A 225 9.92 -1.00 -12.05
CA ILE A 225 10.25 -0.56 -10.68
C ILE A 225 10.88 0.84 -10.71
N ALA A 226 11.87 1.06 -11.57
CA ALA A 226 12.58 2.33 -11.69
C ALA A 226 11.65 3.51 -12.03
N GLN A 227 10.73 3.30 -12.98
CA GLN A 227 9.80 4.33 -13.48
C GLN A 227 8.54 4.53 -12.60
N SER A 228 8.51 3.91 -11.42
CA SER A 228 7.34 3.93 -10.53
C SER A 228 7.68 4.46 -9.14
N SER A 229 6.67 4.51 -8.27
CA SER A 229 6.86 4.66 -6.83
C SER A 229 6.42 3.38 -6.12
N PRO A 230 7.31 2.39 -6.02
CA PRO A 230 6.95 1.04 -5.61
C PRO A 230 6.82 0.92 -4.08
N ILE A 231 5.86 0.10 -3.69
CA ILE A 231 5.61 -0.36 -2.32
C ILE A 231 5.77 -1.87 -2.34
N LEU A 232 6.90 -2.36 -1.85
CA LEU A 232 7.26 -3.78 -1.87
C LEU A 232 6.79 -4.45 -0.58
N VAL A 233 6.15 -5.60 -0.72
CA VAL A 233 5.52 -6.33 0.38
C VAL A 233 6.09 -7.76 0.42
N GLY A 234 6.43 -8.25 1.62
CA GLY A 234 6.87 -9.64 1.83
C GLY A 234 8.18 -9.76 2.59
N ASN A 235 9.17 -10.49 2.06
CA ASN A 235 10.49 -10.60 2.68
C ASN A 235 11.59 -10.83 1.64
N LEU A 236 12.85 -10.82 2.10
CA LEU A 236 14.04 -11.02 1.28
C LEU A 236 14.06 -12.35 0.53
N ARG A 237 13.45 -13.39 1.10
CA ARG A 237 13.42 -14.74 0.51
C ARG A 237 12.42 -14.79 -0.64
N THR A 238 11.27 -14.13 -0.50
CA THR A 238 10.18 -14.22 -1.48
C THR A 238 10.14 -13.09 -2.51
N ASN A 239 10.85 -11.98 -2.28
CA ASN A 239 10.86 -10.81 -3.14
C ASN A 239 12.30 -10.40 -3.52
N SER A 240 12.70 -10.72 -4.76
CA SER A 240 14.01 -10.40 -5.32
C SER A 240 14.32 -8.91 -5.38
N PHE A 241 13.32 -8.05 -5.62
CA PHE A 241 13.54 -6.61 -5.61
C PHE A 241 13.94 -6.13 -4.21
N MET A 242 13.23 -6.56 -3.17
CA MET A 242 13.61 -6.24 -1.79
C MET A 242 15.03 -6.73 -1.48
N ARG A 243 15.37 -7.95 -1.89
CA ARG A 243 16.72 -8.51 -1.73
C ARG A 243 17.79 -7.68 -2.41
N ASN A 244 17.61 -7.40 -3.71
CA ASN A 244 18.58 -6.67 -4.52
C ASN A 244 18.76 -5.23 -4.03
N ILE A 245 17.69 -4.56 -3.62
CA ILE A 245 17.73 -3.19 -3.11
C ILE A 245 18.44 -3.14 -1.75
N LEU A 246 18.04 -4.00 -0.80
CA LEU A 246 18.61 -4.00 0.55
C LEU A 246 20.07 -4.48 0.60
N GLN A 247 20.52 -5.24 -0.41
CA GLN A 247 21.92 -5.62 -0.58
C GLN A 247 22.75 -4.59 -1.37
N SER A 248 22.14 -3.53 -1.88
CA SER A 248 22.85 -2.49 -2.63
C SER A 248 23.59 -1.52 -1.70
N ALA A 249 24.62 -0.86 -2.23
CA ALA A 249 25.41 0.14 -1.50
C ALA A 249 24.55 1.29 -0.92
N HIS A 250 23.41 1.61 -1.55
CA HIS A 250 22.47 2.64 -1.08
C HIS A 250 21.78 2.31 0.26
N CYS A 251 21.89 1.06 0.72
CA CYS A 251 21.23 0.56 1.91
C CYS A 251 22.22 0.14 3.01
N GLU A 252 23.54 0.36 2.85
CA GLU A 252 24.56 -0.07 3.82
C GLU A 252 24.36 0.55 5.21
N GLN A 253 23.81 1.77 5.28
CA GLN A 253 23.51 2.46 6.53
C GLN A 253 22.31 1.89 7.29
N LEU A 254 21.49 1.04 6.66
CA LEU A 254 20.28 0.50 7.26
C LEU A 254 20.61 -0.50 8.37
N ALA A 255 19.97 -0.33 9.52
CA ALA A 255 20.34 -1.07 10.73
C ALA A 255 19.40 -2.24 11.03
N TYR A 256 18.13 -2.16 10.62
CA TYR A 256 17.15 -3.22 10.85
C TYR A 256 17.10 -4.15 9.65
N ASN A 257 17.40 -5.43 9.85
CA ASN A 257 17.49 -6.40 8.78
C ASN A 257 16.78 -7.70 9.17
N LEU A 258 16.01 -8.29 8.25
CA LEU A 258 15.60 -9.68 8.38
C LEU A 258 16.82 -10.57 8.16
N HIS A 259 17.05 -11.53 9.06
CA HIS A 259 18.18 -12.43 8.94
C HIS A 259 18.00 -13.29 7.68
N PRO A 260 19.00 -13.38 6.77
CA PRO A 260 18.85 -14.07 5.49
C PRO A 260 18.62 -15.59 5.67
N GLU A 261 19.34 -16.21 6.61
CA GLU A 261 19.28 -17.66 6.82
C GLU A 261 18.31 -18.11 7.92
N LYS A 262 18.18 -17.34 9.00
CA LYS A 262 17.32 -17.69 10.14
C LYS A 262 15.93 -17.09 9.99
N PHE A 263 14.95 -17.95 9.76
CA PHE A 263 13.54 -17.54 9.67
C PHE A 263 13.05 -16.95 10.99
N GLY A 264 12.34 -15.83 10.91
CA GLY A 264 11.74 -15.17 12.07
C GLY A 264 12.77 -14.51 12.98
N THR A 265 13.93 -14.11 12.44
CA THR A 265 14.95 -13.35 13.18
C THR A 265 15.14 -11.98 12.56
N VAL A 266 15.07 -10.93 13.38
CA VAL A 266 15.48 -9.57 13.03
C VAL A 266 16.83 -9.28 13.67
N ALA A 267 17.79 -8.79 12.88
CA ALA A 267 19.05 -8.24 13.36
C ALA A 267 18.97 -6.71 13.39
N ILE A 268 19.48 -6.11 14.47
CA ILE A 268 19.61 -4.68 14.65
C ILE A 268 21.10 -4.38 14.80
N THR A 269 21.69 -3.81 13.75
CA THR A 269 23.09 -3.42 13.70
C THR A 269 23.35 -2.25 14.63
N GLU A 270 24.37 -2.36 15.48
CA GLU A 270 24.77 -1.33 16.45
C GLU A 270 23.58 -0.83 17.29
N ALA A 271 22.93 -1.74 18.01
CA ALA A 271 21.72 -1.42 18.77
C ALA A 271 21.98 -0.34 19.85
N THR A 272 21.13 0.69 19.87
CA THR A 272 21.19 1.78 20.85
C THR A 272 20.69 1.34 22.22
N ALA A 273 21.03 2.10 23.27
CA ALA A 273 20.54 1.83 24.62
C ALA A 273 19.00 1.82 24.70
N LYS A 274 18.35 2.74 23.98
CA LYS A 274 16.88 2.84 23.91
C LYS A 274 16.27 1.60 23.25
N GLU A 275 16.86 1.08 22.18
CA GLU A 275 16.38 -0.13 21.51
C GLU A 275 16.55 -1.36 22.39
N LEU A 276 17.65 -1.45 23.13
CA LEU A 276 17.89 -2.53 24.09
C LEU A 276 16.87 -2.54 25.24
N GLU A 277 16.41 -1.36 25.66
CA GLU A 277 15.37 -1.21 26.67
C GLU A 277 13.99 -1.60 26.12
N LEU A 278 13.60 -1.06 24.97
CA LEU A 278 12.31 -1.32 24.33
C LEU A 278 12.12 -2.78 23.93
N THR A 279 13.22 -3.48 23.66
CA THR A 279 13.22 -4.91 23.30
C THR A 279 13.53 -5.82 24.49
N ALA A 280 13.70 -5.28 25.71
CA ALA A 280 14.08 -6.05 26.88
C ALA A 280 13.05 -7.11 27.31
N GLY A 281 11.78 -6.88 26.98
CA GLY A 281 10.71 -7.86 27.21
C GLY A 281 10.77 -9.09 26.30
N ASN A 282 11.59 -9.09 25.24
CA ASN A 282 11.72 -10.26 24.37
C ASN A 282 12.59 -11.33 25.04
N ARG A 283 11.98 -12.50 25.27
CA ARG A 283 12.60 -13.65 25.93
C ARG A 283 13.69 -14.33 25.08
N LYS A 284 13.65 -14.20 23.76
CA LYS A 284 14.67 -14.74 22.84
C LYS A 284 15.39 -13.61 22.11
N ARG A 285 16.18 -12.87 22.89
CA ARG A 285 17.16 -11.93 22.34
C ARG A 285 18.57 -12.48 22.54
N SER A 286 19.41 -12.32 21.53
CA SER A 286 20.84 -12.61 21.65
C SER A 286 21.65 -11.40 21.18
N LYS A 287 22.80 -11.20 21.81
CA LYS A 287 23.80 -10.25 21.33
C LYS A 287 24.90 -11.05 20.67
N GLN A 288 25.17 -10.77 19.40
CA GLN A 288 26.33 -11.31 18.70
C GLN A 288 27.21 -10.14 18.27
N LYS A 289 28.42 -10.06 18.83
CA LYS A 289 29.29 -8.87 18.71
C LYS A 289 28.57 -7.60 19.17
N ASN A 290 28.19 -6.72 18.24
CA ASN A 290 27.50 -5.45 18.48
C ASN A 290 26.03 -5.47 18.01
N ASP A 291 25.58 -6.59 17.43
CA ASP A 291 24.25 -6.68 16.83
C ASP A 291 23.29 -7.34 17.82
N LEU A 292 22.08 -6.78 17.87
CA LEU A 292 20.98 -7.34 18.64
C LEU A 292 20.12 -8.20 17.71
N HIS A 293 19.99 -9.48 18.03
CA HIS A 293 19.09 -10.38 17.31
C HIS A 293 17.82 -10.59 18.14
N LEU A 294 16.69 -10.31 17.51
CA LEU A 294 15.35 -10.58 18.04
C LEU A 294 14.82 -11.82 17.33
N GLU A 295 14.71 -12.92 18.07
CA GLU A 295 14.15 -14.16 17.54
C GLU A 295 12.68 -14.25 17.92
N THR A 296 11.86 -14.56 16.93
CA THR A 296 10.47 -14.94 17.14
C THR A 296 10.39 -16.39 17.59
N THR A 297 9.34 -16.73 18.32
CA THR A 297 9.06 -18.13 18.67
C THR A 297 7.81 -18.60 17.94
N SER A 298 7.65 -19.91 17.87
CA SER A 298 6.44 -20.54 17.33
C SER A 298 5.22 -20.43 18.27
N ASP A 299 5.36 -19.74 19.41
CA ASP A 299 4.26 -19.51 20.35
C ASP A 299 3.34 -18.40 19.81
N ALA A 300 2.08 -18.75 19.58
CA ALA A 300 1.05 -17.86 19.04
C ALA A 300 0.79 -16.61 19.91
N ASN A 301 1.19 -16.63 21.18
CA ASN A 301 1.06 -15.49 22.09
C ASN A 301 2.28 -14.56 22.07
N GLN A 302 3.33 -14.92 21.34
CA GLN A 302 4.53 -14.10 21.25
C GLN A 302 4.49 -13.18 20.03
N ASP A 303 5.29 -12.13 20.13
CA ASP A 303 5.38 -11.15 19.07
C ASP A 303 6.26 -11.69 17.95
N VAL A 304 5.78 -11.49 16.73
CA VAL A 304 6.60 -11.56 15.54
C VAL A 304 7.00 -10.15 15.12
N TYR A 305 8.12 -10.05 14.41
CA TYR A 305 8.68 -8.75 14.04
C TYR A 305 8.52 -8.47 12.55
N GLY A 306 8.30 -7.21 12.23
CA GLY A 306 8.33 -6.70 10.86
C GLY A 306 9.03 -5.35 10.80
N ILE A 307 9.59 -5.04 9.64
CA ILE A 307 10.35 -3.83 9.40
C ILE A 307 9.69 -3.08 8.25
N VAL A 308 9.41 -1.79 8.47
CA VAL A 308 9.07 -0.87 7.39
C VAL A 308 10.30 -0.04 7.08
N THR A 309 10.76 -0.11 5.85
CA THR A 309 11.90 0.69 5.37
C THR A 309 11.39 1.63 4.30
N ARG A 310 11.74 2.90 4.37
CA ARG A 310 11.63 3.83 3.24
C ARG A 310 13.00 4.34 2.86
N ILE A 311 13.25 4.39 1.56
CA ILE A 311 14.45 5.00 0.97
C ILE A 311 14.05 5.78 -0.30
N PRO A 312 14.89 6.71 -0.77
CA PRO A 312 14.84 7.18 -2.15
C PRO A 312 14.95 6.02 -3.13
N ASN A 313 14.32 6.14 -4.30
CA ASN A 313 14.42 5.12 -5.34
C ASN A 313 15.89 4.99 -5.82
N PRO A 314 16.57 3.85 -5.63
CA PRO A 314 17.98 3.72 -6.02
C PRO A 314 18.18 3.63 -7.54
N TYR A 315 17.09 3.53 -8.32
CA TYR A 315 17.16 3.43 -9.78
C TYR A 315 16.94 4.77 -10.51
N GLU A 316 16.37 5.78 -9.84
CA GLU A 316 16.11 7.11 -10.41
C GLU A 316 16.14 8.21 -9.33
N ASP A 317 16.58 9.42 -9.69
CA ASP A 317 16.80 10.55 -8.77
C ASP A 317 15.54 11.08 -8.06
N GLU A 318 14.35 10.72 -8.54
CA GLU A 318 13.08 11.20 -8.01
C GLU A 318 12.19 10.02 -7.57
N GLY A 319 11.65 10.08 -6.35
CA GLY A 319 10.67 9.13 -5.83
C GLY A 319 11.17 8.28 -4.67
N ALA A 320 10.25 7.53 -4.07
CA ALA A 320 10.50 6.69 -2.92
C ALA A 320 10.12 5.23 -3.16
N ILE A 321 10.85 4.34 -2.49
CA ILE A 321 10.50 2.95 -2.29
C ILE A 321 10.13 2.77 -0.82
N THR A 322 8.96 2.19 -0.56
CA THR A 322 8.61 1.70 0.78
C THR A 322 8.58 0.18 0.75
N MET A 323 9.25 -0.46 1.70
CA MET A 323 9.29 -1.90 1.88
C MET A 323 8.63 -2.26 3.20
N ILE A 324 7.60 -3.11 3.16
CA ILE A 324 6.94 -3.67 4.35
C ILE A 324 7.35 -5.14 4.44
N SER A 325 8.26 -5.43 5.38
CA SER A 325 8.98 -6.70 5.41
C SER A 325 8.73 -7.51 6.69
N SER A 326 8.39 -8.79 6.54
CA SER A 326 8.39 -9.76 7.64
C SER A 326 8.40 -11.19 7.10
N ASP A 327 8.97 -12.10 7.88
CA ASP A 327 8.88 -13.54 7.62
C ASP A 327 7.46 -14.09 7.87
N TYR A 328 6.61 -13.34 8.58
CA TYR A 328 5.22 -13.69 8.86
C TYR A 328 4.28 -12.78 8.07
N THR A 329 3.52 -13.35 7.14
CA THR A 329 2.65 -12.60 6.22
C THR A 329 1.53 -11.86 6.96
N ARG A 330 1.02 -12.41 8.07
CA ARG A 330 0.06 -11.73 8.94
C ARG A 330 0.66 -10.51 9.65
N ALA A 331 1.97 -10.47 9.88
CA ALA A 331 2.61 -9.26 10.40
C ALA A 331 2.64 -8.15 9.35
N VAL A 332 2.94 -8.50 8.10
CA VAL A 332 2.90 -7.60 6.95
C VAL A 332 1.50 -6.96 6.79
N GLU A 333 0.45 -7.77 6.89
CA GLU A 333 -0.95 -7.31 6.89
C GLU A 333 -1.23 -6.29 8.00
N GLN A 334 -0.92 -6.62 9.26
CA GLN A 334 -1.22 -5.73 10.38
C GLN A 334 -0.40 -4.44 10.34
N ILE A 335 0.83 -4.50 9.84
CA ILE A 335 1.64 -3.30 9.61
C ILE A 335 1.00 -2.44 8.53
N ALA A 336 0.66 -3.00 7.37
CA ALA A 336 0.00 -2.26 6.29
C ALA A 336 -1.32 -1.64 6.74
N HIS A 337 -2.13 -2.36 7.52
CA HIS A 337 -3.37 -1.83 8.11
C HIS A 337 -3.08 -0.67 9.08
N THR A 338 -2.05 -0.78 9.92
CA THR A 338 -1.63 0.34 10.78
C THR A 338 -1.20 1.56 9.95
N LEU A 339 -0.42 1.37 8.87
CA LEU A 339 0.06 2.46 8.00
C LEU A 339 -1.02 3.11 7.14
N THR A 340 -2.19 2.49 7.00
CA THR A 340 -3.30 2.96 6.16
C THR A 340 -4.52 3.39 6.99
N SER A 341 -4.51 3.15 8.31
CA SER A 341 -5.56 3.61 9.21
C SER A 341 -5.14 4.90 9.90
N GLU A 342 -5.82 6.01 9.59
CA GLU A 342 -5.50 7.32 10.18
C GLU A 342 -5.49 7.29 11.71
N HIS A 343 -6.50 6.65 12.32
CA HIS A 343 -6.58 6.50 13.77
C HIS A 343 -5.39 5.72 14.36
N ARG A 344 -4.99 4.60 13.73
CA ARG A 344 -3.88 3.77 14.23
C ARG A 344 -2.53 4.45 14.01
N PHE A 345 -2.32 5.01 12.82
CA PHE A 345 -1.06 5.65 12.46
C PHE A 345 -0.83 6.95 13.22
N ALA A 346 -1.86 7.79 13.41
CA ALA A 346 -1.70 9.06 14.13
C ALA A 346 -1.25 8.85 15.59
N GLY A 347 -1.83 7.88 16.29
CA GLY A 347 -1.41 7.54 17.66
C GLY A 347 0.02 7.01 17.73
N MET A 348 0.50 6.38 16.67
CA MET A 348 1.86 5.86 16.56
C MET A 348 2.86 6.96 16.15
N SER A 349 2.52 7.78 15.16
CA SER A 349 3.37 8.86 14.65
C SER A 349 3.67 9.88 15.74
N SER A 350 2.69 10.18 16.60
CA SER A 350 2.88 11.06 17.76
C SER A 350 3.91 10.53 18.77
N GLN A 351 4.04 9.21 18.92
CA GLN A 351 5.01 8.61 19.85
C GLN A 351 6.46 8.79 19.40
N VAL A 352 6.68 8.98 18.10
CA VAL A 352 8.01 9.18 17.51
C VAL A 352 8.25 10.62 17.04
N GLY A 353 7.34 11.54 17.38
CA GLY A 353 7.47 12.96 17.09
C GLY A 353 7.22 13.35 15.63
N TRP A 354 6.55 12.49 14.86
CA TRP A 354 6.16 12.80 13.48
C TRP A 354 4.89 13.63 13.43
N SER A 355 4.97 14.78 12.76
CA SER A 355 3.84 15.69 12.55
C SER A 355 2.97 15.23 11.37
N PRO A 356 1.63 15.35 11.46
CA PRO A 356 0.75 15.11 10.31
C PRO A 356 0.83 16.22 9.24
N ASP A 357 1.44 17.36 9.55
CA ASP A 357 1.53 18.52 8.65
C ASP A 357 2.86 18.58 7.88
N GLU A 358 3.82 17.72 8.24
CA GLU A 358 5.15 17.70 7.65
C GLU A 358 5.42 16.35 6.95
N PRO A 359 6.05 16.35 5.76
CA PRO A 359 6.51 15.11 5.14
C PRO A 359 7.48 14.36 6.06
N LEU A 360 7.33 13.05 6.12
CA LEU A 360 8.30 12.22 6.84
C LEU A 360 9.69 12.24 6.19
N PRO A 361 10.75 11.90 6.94
CA PRO A 361 12.10 11.78 6.38
C PRO A 361 12.13 10.89 5.12
N PRO A 362 13.00 11.20 4.14
CA PRO A 362 13.09 10.42 2.90
C PRO A 362 13.67 9.01 3.13
N CYS A 363 14.45 8.83 4.19
CA CYS A 363 15.10 7.58 4.54
C CYS A 363 14.86 7.24 6.02
N PHE A 364 14.18 6.14 6.30
CA PHE A 364 13.96 5.66 7.67
C PHE A 364 13.67 4.15 7.72
N GLN A 365 13.81 3.58 8.92
CA GLN A 365 13.35 2.24 9.26
C GLN A 365 12.51 2.26 10.54
N CYS A 366 11.41 1.52 10.52
CA CYS A 366 10.54 1.29 11.67
C CYS A 366 10.56 -0.20 12.01
N LEU A 367 10.75 -0.54 13.29
CA LEU A 367 10.61 -1.91 13.78
C LEU A 367 9.25 -2.06 14.46
N PHE A 368 8.47 -3.03 14.01
CA PHE A 368 7.16 -3.35 14.55
C PHE A 368 7.16 -4.71 15.26
N ALA A 369 6.40 -4.80 16.34
CA ALA A 369 5.96 -6.05 16.95
C ALA A 369 4.50 -6.31 16.61
N VAL A 370 4.17 -7.54 16.22
CA VAL A 370 2.81 -7.97 15.90
C VAL A 370 2.51 -9.25 16.65
N ARG A 371 1.37 -9.29 17.33
CA ARG A 371 0.88 -10.52 17.96
C ARG A 371 -0.10 -11.22 17.05
N LEU A 372 0.27 -12.39 16.54
CA LEU A 372 -0.53 -13.13 15.56
C LEU A 372 -1.82 -13.70 16.14
N GLY A 373 -1.88 -13.91 17.46
CA GLY A 373 -3.03 -14.51 18.13
C GLY A 373 -3.10 -16.03 17.92
N PRO A 374 -3.89 -16.74 18.73
CA PRO A 374 -4.06 -18.19 18.57
C PRO A 374 -4.73 -18.51 17.23
N VAL A 375 -4.12 -19.45 16.47
CA VAL A 375 -4.56 -19.89 15.13
C VAL A 375 -6.00 -20.46 15.12
N ASN A 376 -6.56 -20.81 16.29
CA ASN A 376 -7.78 -21.60 16.42
C ASN A 376 -9.04 -20.78 16.79
N MET A 377 -8.97 -19.46 16.79
CA MET A 377 -10.11 -18.58 17.07
C MET A 377 -10.12 -17.48 16.01
N ASP A 378 -11.31 -17.03 15.58
CA ASP A 378 -11.53 -15.85 14.73
C ASP A 378 -11.06 -14.53 15.39
N THR A 379 -10.13 -14.59 16.34
CA THR A 379 -9.43 -13.44 16.91
C THR A 379 -8.48 -12.87 15.86
N GLU A 380 -8.87 -11.73 15.29
CA GLU A 380 -7.98 -10.91 14.46
C GLU A 380 -6.63 -10.68 15.16
N ALA A 381 -5.54 -10.77 14.39
CA ALA A 381 -4.23 -10.40 14.88
C ALA A 381 -4.26 -8.97 15.43
N ARG A 382 -3.53 -8.73 16.53
CA ARG A 382 -3.56 -7.39 17.16
C ARG A 382 -2.89 -6.36 16.24
N PRO A 383 -3.31 -5.08 16.32
CA PRO A 383 -2.65 -4.01 15.59
C PRO A 383 -1.13 -4.03 15.81
N ALA A 384 -0.36 -3.75 14.76
CA ALA A 384 1.08 -3.66 14.84
C ALA A 384 1.50 -2.53 15.79
N VAL A 385 2.42 -2.83 16.72
CA VAL A 385 2.96 -1.87 17.68
C VAL A 385 4.33 -1.44 17.20
N LEU A 386 4.53 -0.14 17.01
CA LEU A 386 5.84 0.42 16.70
C LEU A 386 6.73 0.34 17.94
N LEU A 387 7.86 -0.36 17.81
CA LEU A 387 8.85 -0.42 18.87
C LEU A 387 9.82 0.76 18.78
N THR A 388 10.38 1.00 17.60
CA THR A 388 11.44 2.00 17.43
C THR A 388 11.54 2.45 15.97
N VAL A 389 12.13 3.64 15.77
CA VAL A 389 12.40 4.23 14.46
C VAL A 389 13.85 4.70 14.43
N ARG A 390 14.52 4.43 13.30
CA ARG A 390 15.77 5.10 12.91
C ARG A 390 15.49 5.92 11.65
N SER A 391 15.79 7.21 11.71
CA SER A 391 15.83 8.07 10.54
C SER A 391 17.27 8.22 10.10
N TYR A 392 17.50 8.22 8.80
CA TYR A 392 18.81 8.43 8.22
C TYR A 392 18.83 9.82 7.59
N GLY A 393 19.96 10.51 7.73
CA GLY A 393 20.13 11.83 7.11
C GLY A 393 19.92 11.77 5.59
N PRO A 394 19.71 12.93 4.94
CA PRO A 394 19.84 13.03 3.49
C PRO A 394 21.22 12.59 2.99
#